data_AF-L7J1K7-F1
#
_entry.id   AF-L7J1K7-F1
#
_cell.length_a   1.000
_cell.length_b   1.000
_cell.length_c   1.000
_cell.angle_alpha   90.00
_cell.angle_beta   90.00
_cell.angle_gamma   90.00
#
_symmetry.space_group_name_H-M   'P 1'
#
loop_
_entity.id
_entity.type
_entity.pdbx_description
1 polymer ?
#
loop_
_entity_poly.entity_id
_entity_poly.type
_entity_poly.pdbx_seq_one_letter_code
_entity_poly.pdbx_strand_id
1 'polypeptide(L)'
;MAFGGQIRRLTSHSIQKKTRCSCKASVPEPDPPPRKAYSPAACNQSISSKVSGVAGFRALWASYIEKPSRFRGLLAEPFTMVATLGQKGIIVVTKGKIIAVLLLILTWWVAALIPSYSPLIQAEIQYRFHEALQKVPAIEVDWHRPADPKSNYDQTKIALMVEARPIPHLVPQILHMITVMPPDWRMVFIGSEASVLSVGRAFAVKHQQVIGKMDLMVLPEPWEIDSKEKVHRIMTDIRFYNEFLPGVQWILRFESDSILCANSETSLNEWLDWSWAGSPRKKDDRFSGNGGLSLRKVSAIRRVLNFQERYNDTEPEDEWFGRRVWVLPGERVASGFDGMLAVEDVYMQRPMGFHVRDFGRTLSDDVWKDHEQRQKIFEYCPELSLIMDMKLERERCEGDDREGTIKQKPEEDKEKEKKAKEEQEKKAKELADRLEDEKKRKDAEAKQEDKDKHKAKDN
;
A
#
# COMPACT_ATOMS: atom_id res chain seq x y z
N MET A 1 -24.61 -26.08 -63.05
CA MET A 1 -23.39 -25.65 -63.77
C MET A 1 -23.09 -24.22 -63.34
N ALA A 2 -21.89 -23.80 -62.93
CA ALA A 2 -20.66 -24.48 -62.54
C ALA A 2 -19.67 -23.36 -62.18
N PHE A 3 -18.99 -23.51 -61.02
CA PHE A 3 -17.73 -22.84 -60.60
C PHE A 3 -17.73 -21.30 -60.44
N GLY A 4 -17.24 -20.69 -59.36
CA GLY A 4 -16.15 -21.08 -58.46
C GLY A 4 -14.90 -20.25 -58.83
N GLY A 5 -14.40 -19.39 -57.94
CA GLY A 5 -13.21 -18.59 -58.24
C GLY A 5 -12.90 -17.48 -57.25
N GLN A 6 -12.34 -17.86 -56.12
CA GLN A 6 -11.91 -17.04 -55.00
C GLN A 6 -10.51 -16.48 -55.26
N ILE A 7 -10.30 -15.15 -55.22
CA ILE A 7 -8.96 -14.57 -55.02
C ILE A 7 -9.02 -13.55 -53.88
N ARG A 8 -8.32 -13.91 -52.81
CA ARG A 8 -8.09 -13.16 -51.58
C ARG A 8 -7.30 -11.87 -51.88
N ARG A 9 -7.72 -10.72 -51.35
CA ARG A 9 -6.81 -9.61 -51.05
C ARG A 9 -6.74 -9.42 -49.54
N LEU A 10 -5.56 -9.75 -49.02
CA LEU A 10 -5.14 -9.55 -47.64
C LEU A 10 -5.05 -8.06 -47.34
N THR A 11 -5.74 -7.67 -46.27
CA THR A 11 -5.54 -6.42 -45.53
C THR A 11 -4.17 -6.45 -44.84
N SER A 12 -3.30 -5.49 -45.16
CA SER A 12 -2.08 -5.25 -44.39
C SER A 12 -2.43 -4.44 -43.14
N HIS A 13 -2.45 -5.09 -41.98
CA HIS A 13 -2.43 -4.43 -40.68
C HIS A 13 -0.98 -4.10 -40.32
N SER A 14 -0.69 -2.80 -40.21
CA SER A 14 0.54 -2.28 -39.63
C SER A 14 0.59 -2.63 -38.14
N ILE A 15 1.43 -3.60 -37.80
CA ILE A 15 1.78 -3.94 -36.42
C ILE A 15 2.85 -2.94 -35.97
N GLN A 16 2.45 -1.92 -35.20
CA GLN A 16 3.41 -1.15 -34.41
C GLN A 16 3.98 -2.06 -33.30
N LYS A 17 5.23 -2.49 -33.47
CA LYS A 17 6.01 -3.13 -32.41
C LYS A 17 6.34 -2.08 -31.34
N LYS A 18 5.62 -2.11 -30.21
CA LYS A 18 6.07 -1.50 -28.95
C LYS A 18 7.26 -2.29 -28.43
N THR A 19 8.48 -1.76 -28.56
CA THR A 19 9.65 -2.26 -27.86
C THR A 19 9.54 -1.93 -26.38
N ARG A 20 9.15 -2.92 -25.58
CA ARG A 20 9.18 -2.86 -24.10
C ARG A 20 10.56 -3.33 -23.65
N CYS A 21 11.36 -2.46 -23.05
CA CYS A 21 12.63 -2.85 -22.43
C CYS A 21 12.35 -3.66 -21.15
N SER A 22 12.75 -4.94 -21.16
CA SER A 22 12.78 -5.81 -19.99
C SER A 22 14.24 -5.93 -19.54
N CYS A 23 14.60 -5.28 -18.45
CA CYS A 23 15.86 -5.56 -17.76
C CYS A 23 15.68 -6.85 -16.95
N LYS A 24 15.90 -8.01 -17.58
CA LYS A 24 16.04 -9.28 -16.87
C LYS A 24 17.43 -9.34 -16.23
N ALA A 25 17.48 -9.21 -14.90
CA ALA A 25 18.59 -9.76 -14.15
C ALA A 25 18.41 -11.29 -14.10
N SER A 26 19.32 -12.03 -14.74
CA SER A 26 19.37 -13.49 -14.68
C SER A 26 19.98 -13.93 -13.35
N VAL A 27 19.16 -14.44 -12.44
CA VAL A 27 19.61 -15.20 -11.27
C VAL A 27 19.34 -16.69 -11.57
N PRO A 28 20.33 -17.59 -11.49
CA PRO A 28 20.10 -19.02 -11.69
C PRO A 28 19.37 -19.61 -10.47
N GLU A 29 18.27 -20.33 -10.72
CA GLU A 29 17.57 -21.15 -9.72
C GLU A 29 18.43 -22.35 -9.28
N PRO A 30 18.46 -22.69 -7.98
CA PRO A 30 18.99 -23.97 -7.52
C PRO A 30 17.91 -25.08 -7.59
N ASP A 31 18.33 -26.27 -8.04
CA ASP A 31 17.48 -27.46 -8.16
C ASP A 31 16.82 -27.87 -6.84
N PRO A 32 15.57 -28.39 -6.86
CA PRO A 32 14.90 -28.89 -5.67
C PRO A 32 15.41 -30.29 -5.25
N PRO A 33 15.63 -30.56 -3.94
CA PRO A 33 15.96 -31.89 -3.46
C PRO A 33 14.74 -32.84 -3.44
N PRO A 34 14.95 -34.17 -3.51
CA PRO A 34 13.88 -35.14 -3.71
C PRO A 34 12.99 -35.33 -2.46
N ARG A 35 11.69 -35.49 -2.71
CA ARG A 35 10.64 -35.78 -1.71
C ARG A 35 10.86 -37.15 -1.06
N LYS A 36 11.06 -37.18 0.26
CA LYS A 36 10.85 -38.38 1.08
C LYS A 36 9.45 -38.33 1.69
N ALA A 37 8.68 -39.39 1.46
CA ALA A 37 7.38 -39.63 2.06
C ALA A 37 7.51 -39.85 3.57
N TYR A 38 6.68 -39.18 4.38
CA TYR A 38 6.45 -39.54 5.76
C TYR A 38 4.94 -39.74 5.97
N SER A 39 4.59 -40.93 6.44
CA SER A 39 3.26 -41.35 6.88
C SER A 39 2.98 -40.79 8.29
N PRO A 40 1.74 -40.44 8.64
CA PRO A 40 1.41 -39.87 9.95
C PRO A 40 1.20 -40.98 11.00
N ALA A 41 1.96 -40.90 12.09
CA ALA A 41 1.69 -41.67 13.31
C ALA A 41 1.05 -40.75 14.36
N ALA A 42 -0.04 -41.26 14.92
CA ALA A 42 -0.89 -40.63 15.92
C ALA A 42 -0.16 -40.31 17.24
N CYS A 43 -0.59 -39.24 17.91
CA CYS A 43 -0.49 -39.14 19.36
C CYS A 43 -1.70 -38.37 19.90
N ASN A 44 -2.68 -39.13 20.39
CA ASN A 44 -3.69 -38.68 21.33
C ASN A 44 -3.02 -38.44 22.68
N GLN A 45 -3.26 -37.28 23.30
CA GLN A 45 -3.32 -37.20 24.76
C GLN A 45 -4.23 -36.05 25.20
N SER A 46 -5.39 -36.46 25.73
CA SER A 46 -6.30 -35.63 26.50
C SER A 46 -5.72 -35.43 27.90
N ILE A 47 -5.69 -34.20 28.41
CA ILE A 47 -5.67 -33.95 29.85
C ILE A 47 -6.66 -32.84 30.18
N SER A 48 -7.74 -33.26 30.81
CA SER A 48 -8.65 -32.43 31.62
C SER A 48 -8.03 -32.21 32.99
N SER A 49 -8.05 -30.98 33.51
CA SER A 49 -8.36 -30.75 34.93
C SER A 49 -8.76 -29.30 35.19
N LYS A 50 -9.85 -29.16 35.94
CA LYS A 50 -10.33 -27.94 36.60
C LYS A 50 -9.70 -27.81 37.99
N VAL A 51 -9.84 -26.59 38.53
CA VAL A 51 -9.98 -26.19 39.96
C VAL A 51 -8.79 -25.45 40.59
N SER A 52 -8.98 -24.14 40.66
CA SER A 52 -8.90 -23.22 41.83
C SER A 52 -7.75 -23.28 42.84
N GLY A 53 -7.28 -22.08 43.21
CA GLY A 53 -7.18 -21.70 44.63
C GLY A 53 -5.78 -21.45 45.18
N VAL A 54 -5.36 -20.18 45.14
CA VAL A 54 -4.56 -19.42 46.13
C VAL A 54 -3.82 -20.23 47.22
N ALA A 55 -2.49 -20.25 47.15
CA ALA A 55 -1.59 -19.94 48.28
C ALA A 55 -0.11 -20.01 47.88
N GLY A 56 0.61 -18.91 48.10
CA GLY A 56 2.00 -18.91 48.52
C GLY A 56 3.08 -19.17 47.47
N PHE A 57 3.67 -18.10 46.91
CA PHE A 57 5.08 -18.10 46.53
C PHE A 57 5.69 -16.73 46.82
N ARG A 58 6.37 -16.65 47.97
CA ARG A 58 7.48 -15.72 48.20
C ARG A 58 8.70 -16.22 47.42
N ALA A 59 9.55 -15.26 47.07
CA ALA A 59 10.90 -15.39 46.53
C ALA A 59 10.99 -15.69 45.02
N LEU A 60 11.24 -14.63 44.25
CA LEU A 60 12.39 -14.48 43.36
C LEU A 60 12.17 -13.25 42.48
N TRP A 61 12.73 -12.10 42.88
CA TRP A 61 13.07 -11.04 41.93
C TRP A 61 14.46 -10.50 42.28
N ALA A 62 15.34 -10.70 41.29
CA ALA A 62 16.71 -10.25 41.16
C ALA A 62 16.78 -8.71 41.17
N SER A 63 17.76 -8.11 41.85
CA SER A 63 19.05 -7.70 41.27
C SER A 63 18.92 -7.02 39.91
N TYR A 64 18.76 -5.70 39.92
CA TYR A 64 19.09 -4.77 38.84
C TYR A 64 19.34 -3.37 39.46
N ILE A 65 20.17 -2.55 38.80
CA ILE A 65 20.81 -1.26 39.22
C ILE A 65 22.29 -1.50 39.56
N GLU A 66 23.19 -1.59 38.57
CA GLU A 66 23.78 -0.57 37.67
C GLU A 66 25.20 -0.18 38.11
N LYS A 67 26.15 -0.43 37.19
CA LYS A 67 27.55 0.00 37.21
C LYS A 67 27.64 1.44 36.69
N PRO A 68 28.59 2.27 37.16
CA PRO A 68 29.09 3.38 36.36
C PRO A 68 30.34 2.98 35.57
N SER A 69 30.30 3.39 34.31
CA SER A 69 31.28 3.21 33.25
C SER A 69 32.44 4.21 33.34
N ARG A 70 33.56 3.80 32.72
CA ARG A 70 34.75 4.61 32.44
C ARG A 70 34.40 5.80 31.54
N PHE A 71 34.85 7.00 31.91
CA PHE A 71 35.28 8.03 30.97
C PHE A 71 36.74 8.40 31.28
N ARG A 72 37.59 8.30 30.25
CA ARG A 72 39.00 8.69 30.23
C ARG A 72 39.10 10.06 29.55
N GLY A 73 39.86 10.97 30.17
CA GLY A 73 40.84 11.84 29.50
C GLY A 73 40.34 13.16 28.91
N LEU A 74 40.77 14.27 29.51
CA LEU A 74 41.39 15.42 28.82
C LEU A 74 42.13 16.30 29.85
N LEU A 75 43.46 16.27 29.73
CA LEU A 75 44.42 17.36 29.95
C LEU A 75 44.53 18.02 31.34
N ALA A 76 45.55 17.61 32.11
CA ALA A 76 46.60 18.53 32.57
C ALA A 76 47.80 17.71 33.10
N GLU A 77 48.99 18.12 32.65
CA GLU A 77 50.32 17.57 32.88
C GLU A 77 50.77 17.53 34.37
N PRO A 78 51.78 16.71 34.70
CA PRO A 78 52.21 16.46 36.07
C PRO A 78 53.16 17.55 36.57
N PHE A 79 52.78 18.26 37.63
CA PHE A 79 53.77 19.00 38.42
C PHE A 79 54.54 18.03 39.32
N THR A 80 55.68 17.57 38.81
CA THR A 80 56.79 17.07 39.61
C THR A 80 57.29 18.21 40.50
N MET A 81 57.11 18.09 41.82
CA MET A 81 57.99 18.79 42.76
C MET A 81 58.86 17.77 43.46
N VAL A 82 60.10 17.77 42.99
CA VAL A 82 61.29 17.24 43.66
C VAL A 82 61.32 17.81 45.07
N ALA A 83 61.30 16.93 46.08
CA ALA A 83 61.58 17.30 47.45
C ALA A 83 63.09 17.54 47.60
N THR A 84 63.54 18.77 47.37
CA THR A 84 64.86 19.21 47.84
C THR A 84 64.74 19.65 49.30
N LEU A 85 65.38 18.87 50.17
CA LEU A 85 65.74 19.23 51.54
C LEU A 85 66.37 20.62 51.61
N GLY A 86 65.92 21.40 52.59
CA GLY A 86 66.68 22.53 53.14
C GLY A 86 66.06 23.90 52.89
N GLN A 87 65.25 24.36 53.84
CA GLN A 87 65.47 25.59 54.62
C GLN A 87 64.21 25.94 55.40
N LYS A 88 64.39 26.33 56.67
CA LYS A 88 63.34 26.79 57.57
C LYS A 88 62.64 28.01 56.95
N GLY A 89 61.39 27.84 56.53
CA GLY A 89 60.54 28.91 56.00
C GLY A 89 59.20 28.93 56.74
N ILE A 90 58.96 30.02 57.46
CA ILE A 90 57.76 30.33 58.21
C ILE A 90 56.53 30.26 57.28
N ILE A 91 55.53 29.45 57.63
CA ILE A 91 54.29 29.32 56.86
C ILE A 91 53.51 30.64 56.97
N VAL A 92 53.57 31.46 55.92
CA VAL A 92 52.79 32.70 55.81
C VAL A 92 51.34 32.34 55.52
N VAL A 93 50.47 32.58 56.50
CA VAL A 93 49.03 32.29 56.44
C VAL A 93 48.32 33.40 55.68
N THR A 94 47.98 33.17 54.42
CA THR A 94 47.14 34.09 53.64
C THR A 94 45.65 33.84 53.92
N LYS A 95 44.83 34.91 53.95
CA LYS A 95 43.39 34.85 54.31
C LYS A 95 42.62 33.77 53.54
N GLY A 96 42.99 33.51 52.27
CA GLY A 96 42.38 32.46 51.45
C GLY A 96 42.60 31.02 51.96
N LYS A 97 43.76 30.73 52.58
CA LYS A 97 44.04 29.40 53.16
C LYS A 97 43.23 29.16 54.44
N ILE A 98 42.99 30.21 55.23
CA ILE A 98 42.12 30.12 56.42
C ILE A 98 40.67 29.84 56.00
N ILE A 99 40.17 30.53 54.98
CA ILE A 99 38.80 30.32 54.47
C ILE A 99 38.66 28.91 53.90
N ALA A 100 39.66 28.42 53.15
CA ALA A 100 39.64 27.05 52.62
C ALA A 100 39.60 25.99 53.74
N VAL A 101 40.38 26.19 54.82
CA VAL A 101 40.36 25.30 55.98
C VAL A 101 39.02 25.38 56.72
N LEU A 102 38.45 26.57 56.90
CA LEU A 102 37.12 26.73 57.51
C LEU A 102 36.01 26.08 56.68
N LEU A 103 36.04 26.20 55.35
CA LEU A 103 35.10 25.53 54.47
C LEU A 103 35.27 24.01 54.50
N LEU A 104 36.51 23.52 54.60
CA LEU A 104 36.77 22.09 54.78
C LEU A 104 36.24 21.57 56.11
N ILE A 105 36.43 22.33 57.20
CA ILE A 105 35.87 21.99 58.52
C ILE A 105 34.33 22.01 58.46
N LEU A 106 33.74 23.02 57.82
CA LEU A 106 32.28 23.14 57.70
C LEU A 106 31.69 22.00 56.85
N THR A 107 32.32 21.65 55.72
CA THR A 107 31.88 20.53 54.87
C THR A 107 32.03 19.19 55.57
N TRP A 108 33.12 18.96 56.33
CA TRP A 108 33.27 17.77 57.16
C TRP A 108 32.28 17.72 58.32
N TRP A 109 31.97 18.88 58.93
CA TRP A 109 30.98 18.98 59.99
C TRP A 109 29.57 18.67 59.46
N VAL A 110 29.20 19.21 58.30
CA VAL A 110 27.94 18.88 57.62
C VAL A 110 27.90 17.40 57.22
N ALA A 111 28.99 16.86 56.66
CA ALA A 111 29.08 15.44 56.30
C ALA A 111 28.96 14.49 57.51
N ALA A 112 29.46 14.89 58.68
CA ALA A 112 29.31 14.14 59.92
C ALA A 112 27.88 14.17 60.49
N LEU A 113 27.11 15.24 60.20
CA LEU A 113 25.72 15.39 60.66
C LEU A 113 24.71 14.69 59.75
N ILE A 114 24.99 14.55 58.44
CA ILE A 114 24.08 13.91 57.47
C ILE A 114 23.62 12.50 57.90
N PRO A 115 24.49 11.58 58.40
CA PRO A 115 24.06 10.24 58.83
C PRO A 115 23.10 10.25 60.02
N SER A 116 23.17 11.26 60.87
CA SER A 116 22.26 11.39 62.03
C SER A 116 20.88 11.94 61.67
N TYR A 117 20.78 12.75 60.60
CA TYR A 117 19.50 13.35 60.16
C TYR A 117 18.84 12.59 59.00
N SER A 118 19.57 11.73 58.28
CA SER A 118 19.00 10.89 57.23
C SER A 118 17.81 10.03 57.65
N PRO A 119 17.79 9.36 58.83
CA PRO A 119 16.60 8.56 59.21
C PRO A 119 15.38 9.44 59.48
N LEU A 120 15.57 10.67 59.99
CA LEU A 120 14.47 11.60 60.27
C LEU A 120 13.86 12.16 58.98
N ILE A 121 14.71 12.54 58.02
CA ILE A 121 14.28 13.05 56.71
C ILE A 121 13.59 11.94 55.90
N GLN A 122 14.12 10.73 55.94
CA GLN A 122 13.49 9.58 55.29
C GLN A 122 12.13 9.27 55.90
N ALA A 123 11.99 9.35 57.23
CA ALA A 123 10.71 9.14 57.90
C ALA A 123 9.65 10.19 57.49
N GLU A 124 10.03 11.48 57.43
CA GLU A 124 9.13 12.55 56.99
C GLU A 124 8.74 12.40 55.52
N ILE A 125 9.69 12.07 54.63
CA ILE A 125 9.39 11.85 53.20
C ILE A 125 8.45 10.65 53.03
N GLN A 126 8.71 9.54 53.73
CA GLN A 126 7.85 8.36 53.70
C GLN A 126 6.45 8.70 54.21
N TYR A 127 6.34 9.46 55.31
CA TYR A 127 5.06 9.90 55.85
C TYR A 127 4.27 10.74 54.85
N ARG A 128 4.90 11.75 54.22
CA ARG A 128 4.27 12.59 53.18
C ARG A 128 3.84 11.78 51.96
N PHE A 129 4.62 10.78 51.58
CA PHE A 129 4.29 9.90 50.46
C PHE A 129 3.08 9.02 50.77
N HIS A 130 2.99 8.46 51.98
CA HIS A 130 1.85 7.67 52.43
C HIS A 130 0.58 8.53 52.61
N GLU A 131 0.72 9.76 53.10
CA GLU A 131 -0.38 10.72 53.20
C GLU A 131 -0.90 11.11 51.79
N ALA A 132 -0.01 11.31 50.83
CA ALA A 132 -0.38 11.55 49.43
C ALA A 132 -1.08 10.34 48.82
N LEU A 133 -0.57 9.12 49.03
CA LEU A 133 -1.20 7.89 48.54
C LEU A 133 -2.60 7.66 49.12
N GLN A 134 -2.83 8.04 50.38
CA GLN A 134 -4.17 7.97 51.00
C GLN A 134 -5.14 9.02 50.45
N LYS A 135 -4.62 10.17 49.98
CA LYS A 135 -5.41 11.25 49.36
C LYS A 135 -5.71 11.00 47.88
N VAL A 136 -4.97 10.11 47.22
CA VAL A 136 -5.31 9.67 45.87
C VAL A 136 -6.55 8.79 45.98
N PRO A 137 -7.71 9.20 45.42
CA PRO A 137 -8.87 8.33 45.40
C PRO A 137 -8.49 7.05 44.64
N ALA A 138 -8.79 5.89 45.24
CA ALA A 138 -8.71 4.64 44.54
C ALA A 138 -9.75 4.66 43.42
N ILE A 139 -9.34 5.08 42.23
CA ILE A 139 -10.14 4.96 41.02
C ILE A 139 -10.11 3.48 40.67
N GLU A 140 -11.07 2.73 41.20
CA GLU A 140 -11.39 1.41 40.66
C GLU A 140 -12.00 1.63 39.29
N VAL A 141 -11.16 1.55 38.26
CA VAL A 141 -11.63 1.45 36.88
C VAL A 141 -12.24 0.06 36.76
N ASP A 142 -13.57 -0.01 36.87
CA ASP A 142 -14.32 -1.23 36.60
C ASP A 142 -14.24 -1.51 35.09
N TRP A 143 -13.18 -2.20 34.68
CA TRP A 143 -13.01 -2.68 33.31
C TRP A 143 -14.03 -3.80 33.08
N HIS A 144 -15.27 -3.42 32.81
CA HIS A 144 -16.31 -4.32 32.36
C HIS A 144 -15.87 -4.91 31.01
N ARG A 145 -15.09 -5.99 31.02
CA ARG A 145 -14.75 -6.73 29.81
C ARG A 145 -16.01 -7.46 29.39
N PRO A 146 -16.64 -7.12 28.26
CA PRO A 146 -17.77 -7.89 27.79
C PRO A 146 -17.34 -9.34 27.58
N ALA A 147 -18.26 -10.28 27.81
CA ALA A 147 -18.00 -11.70 27.61
C ALA A 147 -17.58 -12.02 26.16
N ASP A 148 -18.03 -11.22 25.20
CA ASP A 148 -17.59 -11.25 23.80
C ASP A 148 -16.89 -9.91 23.43
N PRO A 149 -15.59 -9.91 23.13
CA PRO A 149 -14.86 -8.72 22.66
C PRO A 149 -15.47 -8.04 21.44
N LYS A 150 -16.21 -8.77 20.60
CA LYS A 150 -16.85 -8.24 19.38
C LYS A 150 -17.99 -7.26 19.68
N SER A 151 -18.59 -7.36 20.86
CA SER A 151 -19.68 -6.47 21.30
C SER A 151 -19.24 -5.01 21.53
N ASN A 152 -17.93 -4.75 21.57
CA ASN A 152 -17.39 -3.39 21.68
C ASN A 152 -17.53 -2.57 20.38
N TYR A 153 -17.93 -3.20 19.27
CA TYR A 153 -18.00 -2.57 17.95
C TYR A 153 -19.38 -2.73 17.34
N ASP A 154 -19.67 -1.94 16.30
CA ASP A 154 -20.92 -2.04 15.57
C ASP A 154 -20.92 -3.31 14.70
N GLN A 155 -21.82 -4.24 14.99
CA GLN A 155 -21.94 -5.49 14.25
C GLN A 155 -22.55 -5.31 12.86
N THR A 156 -23.15 -4.14 12.60
CA THR A 156 -23.78 -3.84 11.31
C THR A 156 -22.78 -3.35 10.26
N LYS A 157 -21.55 -2.97 10.66
CA LYS A 157 -20.53 -2.38 9.78
C LYS A 157 -19.28 -3.23 9.75
N ILE A 158 -18.94 -3.73 8.57
CA ILE A 158 -17.74 -4.53 8.37
C ILE A 158 -16.90 -4.02 7.21
N ALA A 159 -15.60 -4.18 7.33
CA ALA A 159 -14.65 -4.07 6.24
C ALA A 159 -14.21 -5.48 5.83
N LEU A 160 -14.41 -5.83 4.57
CA LEU A 160 -14.23 -7.18 4.04
C LEU A 160 -13.06 -7.19 3.06
N MET A 161 -12.10 -8.07 3.32
CA MET A 161 -11.00 -8.38 2.41
C MET A 161 -11.02 -9.88 2.11
N VAL A 162 -11.00 -10.24 0.82
CA VAL A 162 -10.92 -11.63 0.35
C VAL A 162 -9.63 -11.81 -0.44
N GLU A 163 -8.66 -12.53 0.10
CA GLU A 163 -7.36 -12.74 -0.56
C GLU A 163 -6.78 -14.13 -0.25
N ALA A 164 -6.76 -14.98 -1.27
CA ALA A 164 -6.25 -16.34 -1.17
C ALA A 164 -4.72 -16.42 -1.16
N ARG A 165 -4.02 -15.42 -1.68
CA ARG A 165 -2.57 -15.44 -1.83
C ARG A 165 -1.89 -14.91 -0.55
N PRO A 166 -0.82 -15.54 -0.06
CA PRO A 166 -0.04 -15.02 1.06
C PRO A 166 0.89 -13.89 0.58
N ILE A 167 0.34 -12.69 0.36
CA ILE A 167 1.13 -11.54 -0.14
C ILE A 167 1.82 -10.81 1.03
N PRO A 168 3.11 -10.40 0.91
CA PRO A 168 3.85 -9.82 2.02
C PRO A 168 3.26 -8.52 2.61
N HIS A 169 2.66 -7.66 1.77
CA HIS A 169 2.13 -6.37 2.22
C HIS A 169 0.72 -6.45 2.82
N LEU A 170 0.09 -7.62 2.88
CA LEU A 170 -1.26 -7.76 3.46
C LEU A 170 -1.30 -7.29 4.91
N VAL A 171 -0.35 -7.71 5.74
CA VAL A 171 -0.33 -7.32 7.16
C VAL A 171 -0.25 -5.80 7.34
N PRO A 172 0.71 -5.08 6.76
CA PRO A 172 0.74 -3.62 6.89
C PRO A 172 -0.48 -2.93 6.26
N GLN A 173 -0.98 -3.40 5.11
CA GLN A 173 -2.19 -2.87 4.49
C GLN A 173 -3.41 -3.02 5.42
N ILE A 174 -3.62 -4.22 5.97
CA ILE A 174 -4.72 -4.53 6.90
C ILE A 174 -4.67 -3.61 8.13
N LEU A 175 -3.49 -3.48 8.74
CA LEU A 175 -3.32 -2.65 9.93
C LEU A 175 -3.58 -1.17 9.62
N HIS A 176 -3.10 -0.68 8.48
CA HIS A 176 -3.38 0.67 8.00
C HIS A 176 -4.89 0.89 7.84
N MET A 177 -5.58 -0.02 7.15
CA MET A 177 -7.04 0.07 6.97
C MET A 177 -7.77 0.09 8.30
N ILE A 178 -7.42 -0.77 9.26
CA ILE A 178 -8.01 -0.79 10.60
C ILE A 178 -7.85 0.55 11.33
N THR A 179 -6.74 1.25 11.11
CA THR A 179 -6.47 2.55 11.75
C THR A 179 -7.16 3.73 11.08
N VAL A 180 -7.39 3.68 9.76
CA VAL A 180 -8.01 4.77 9.00
C VAL A 180 -9.53 4.68 9.04
N MET A 181 -10.09 3.48 9.08
CA MET A 181 -11.53 3.29 9.19
C MET A 181 -12.05 3.78 10.56
N PRO A 182 -13.31 4.24 10.63
CA PRO A 182 -13.89 4.66 11.90
C PRO A 182 -13.84 3.55 12.97
N PRO A 183 -13.64 3.90 14.25
CA PRO A 183 -13.32 2.94 15.31
C PRO A 183 -14.44 1.95 15.61
N ASP A 184 -15.67 2.22 15.19
CA ASP A 184 -16.84 1.34 15.31
C ASP A 184 -16.86 0.19 14.27
N TRP A 185 -16.09 0.29 13.19
CA TRP A 185 -16.06 -0.73 12.13
C TRP A 185 -15.26 -1.96 12.53
N ARG A 186 -15.73 -3.15 12.18
CA ARG A 186 -14.95 -4.39 12.34
C ARG A 186 -14.34 -4.81 11.01
N MET A 187 -13.27 -5.58 11.05
CA MET A 187 -12.65 -6.15 9.86
C MET A 187 -12.84 -7.66 9.79
N VAL A 188 -13.16 -8.18 8.62
CA VAL A 188 -13.21 -9.62 8.33
C VAL A 188 -12.26 -9.88 7.17
N PHE A 189 -11.28 -10.75 7.41
CA PHE A 189 -10.36 -11.23 6.39
C PHE A 189 -10.67 -12.68 6.07
N ILE A 190 -10.96 -12.94 4.80
CA ILE A 190 -11.22 -14.26 4.27
C ILE A 190 -10.05 -14.65 3.37
N GLY A 191 -9.41 -15.77 3.68
CA GLY A 191 -8.25 -16.24 2.92
C GLY A 191 -8.16 -17.76 2.85
N SER A 192 -7.19 -18.23 2.06
CA SER A 192 -6.80 -19.63 2.07
C SER A 192 -6.11 -19.96 3.39
N GLU A 193 -5.95 -21.23 3.73
CA GLU A 193 -5.19 -21.63 4.92
C GLU A 193 -3.80 -21.00 4.97
N ALA A 194 -3.10 -20.96 3.82
CA ALA A 194 -1.78 -20.36 3.71
C ALA A 194 -1.79 -18.84 3.91
N SER A 195 -2.78 -18.14 3.35
CA SER A 195 -2.94 -16.69 3.50
C SER A 195 -3.30 -16.31 4.93
N VAL A 196 -4.26 -17.03 5.54
CA VAL A 196 -4.69 -16.85 6.93
C VAL A 196 -3.55 -17.13 7.90
N LEU A 197 -2.74 -18.18 7.67
CA LEU A 197 -1.53 -18.43 8.46
C LEU A 197 -0.51 -17.30 8.33
N SER A 198 -0.29 -16.78 7.12
CA SER A 198 0.66 -15.69 6.87
C SER A 198 0.27 -14.39 7.56
N VAL A 199 -1.03 -14.07 7.59
CA VAL A 199 -1.57 -12.88 8.26
C VAL A 199 -1.67 -13.09 9.78
N GLY A 200 -2.20 -14.24 10.21
CA GLY A 200 -2.45 -14.57 11.61
C GLY A 200 -1.21 -14.83 12.46
N ARG A 201 -0.03 -15.07 11.85
CA ARG A 201 1.23 -15.15 12.60
C ARG A 201 1.70 -13.80 13.14
N ALA A 202 1.28 -12.69 12.53
CA ALA A 202 1.72 -11.35 12.92
C ALA A 202 1.13 -10.96 14.28
N PHE A 203 1.98 -10.52 15.21
CA PHE A 203 1.56 -10.18 16.58
C PHE A 203 0.50 -9.06 16.62
N ALA A 204 0.67 -8.03 15.78
CA ALA A 204 -0.30 -6.94 15.68
C ALA A 204 -1.68 -7.43 15.25
N VAL A 205 -1.76 -8.35 14.27
CA VAL A 205 -3.03 -8.96 13.84
C VAL A 205 -3.64 -9.80 14.95
N LYS A 206 -2.85 -10.63 15.65
CA LYS A 206 -3.34 -11.41 16.79
C LYS A 206 -3.95 -10.51 17.87
N HIS A 207 -3.33 -9.37 18.14
CA HIS A 207 -3.87 -8.39 19.08
C HIS A 207 -5.24 -7.87 18.60
N GLN A 208 -5.38 -7.51 17.32
CA GLN A 208 -6.65 -7.09 16.73
C GLN A 208 -7.75 -8.17 16.82
N GLN A 209 -7.38 -9.45 16.74
CA GLN A 209 -8.30 -10.57 16.96
C GLN A 209 -8.74 -10.68 18.43
N VAL A 210 -7.80 -10.58 19.37
CA VAL A 210 -8.09 -10.68 20.82
C VAL A 210 -9.04 -9.57 21.27
N ILE A 211 -8.88 -8.35 20.75
CA ILE A 211 -9.78 -7.24 21.09
C ILE A 211 -11.13 -7.32 20.34
N GLY A 212 -11.31 -8.26 19.41
CA GLY A 212 -12.54 -8.43 18.62
C GLY A 212 -12.68 -7.52 17.40
N LYS A 213 -11.67 -6.72 17.08
CA LYS A 213 -11.68 -5.75 15.95
C LYS A 213 -11.56 -6.45 14.60
N MET A 214 -10.85 -7.58 14.55
CA MET A 214 -10.57 -8.32 13.32
C MET A 214 -10.89 -9.80 13.46
N ASP A 215 -11.53 -10.40 12.46
CA ASP A 215 -11.72 -11.85 12.34
C ASP A 215 -10.93 -12.40 11.14
N LEU A 216 -10.25 -13.53 11.33
CA LEU A 216 -9.62 -14.32 10.27
C LEU A 216 -10.47 -15.55 10.00
N MET A 217 -10.86 -15.77 8.75
CA MET A 217 -11.74 -16.86 8.36
C MET A 217 -11.21 -17.59 7.13
N VAL A 218 -11.42 -18.90 7.12
CA VAL A 218 -11.27 -19.76 5.94
C VAL A 218 -12.68 -20.23 5.59
N LEU A 219 -13.08 -20.07 4.32
CA LEU A 219 -14.40 -20.53 3.89
C LEU A 219 -14.41 -22.07 3.78
N PRO A 220 -15.49 -22.73 4.23
CA PRO A 220 -15.64 -24.16 4.02
C PRO A 220 -15.98 -24.48 2.56
N GLU A 221 -15.83 -25.75 2.19
CA GLU A 221 -16.35 -26.26 0.91
C GLU A 221 -17.87 -26.02 0.83
N PRO A 222 -18.43 -25.62 -0.35
CA PRO A 222 -17.84 -25.66 -1.69
C PRO A 222 -17.24 -24.33 -2.17
N TRP A 223 -17.04 -23.35 -1.28
CA TRP A 223 -16.56 -22.03 -1.68
C TRP A 223 -15.04 -22.02 -1.85
N GLU A 224 -14.59 -21.60 -3.03
CA GLU A 224 -13.18 -21.52 -3.38
C GLU A 224 -12.83 -20.06 -3.75
N ILE A 225 -11.62 -19.63 -3.46
CA ILE A 225 -11.16 -18.24 -3.66
C ILE A 225 -9.83 -18.15 -4.43
N ASP A 226 -9.40 -19.23 -5.07
CA ASP A 226 -8.12 -19.33 -5.76
C ASP A 226 -8.03 -18.46 -7.04
N SER A 227 -9.16 -18.06 -7.62
CA SER A 227 -9.25 -17.20 -8.78
C SER A 227 -10.21 -16.02 -8.55
N LYS A 228 -10.01 -14.93 -9.29
CA LYS A 228 -10.89 -13.74 -9.25
C LYS A 228 -12.34 -14.11 -9.55
N GLU A 229 -12.56 -14.99 -10.52
CA GLU A 229 -13.90 -15.45 -10.87
C GLU A 229 -14.57 -16.22 -9.72
N LYS A 230 -13.84 -17.07 -8.99
CA LYS A 230 -14.45 -17.75 -7.83
C LYS A 230 -14.78 -16.80 -6.69
N VAL A 231 -13.97 -15.74 -6.49
CA VAL A 231 -14.33 -14.63 -5.59
C VAL A 231 -15.61 -13.93 -6.08
N HIS A 232 -15.74 -13.65 -7.38
CA HIS A 232 -16.98 -13.09 -7.94
C HIS A 232 -18.19 -13.98 -7.67
N ARG A 233 -18.05 -15.31 -7.82
CA ARG A 233 -19.12 -16.29 -7.54
C ARG A 233 -19.58 -16.24 -6.09
N ILE A 234 -18.65 -16.18 -5.13
CA ILE A 234 -18.97 -16.05 -3.69
C ILE A 234 -19.70 -14.74 -3.42
N MET A 235 -19.19 -13.63 -3.97
CA MET A 235 -19.76 -12.29 -3.74
C MET A 235 -21.14 -12.12 -4.39
N THR A 236 -21.49 -12.95 -5.37
CA THR A 236 -22.84 -13.04 -5.97
C THR A 236 -23.72 -14.16 -5.40
N ASP A 237 -23.28 -14.86 -4.36
CA ASP A 237 -24.07 -15.91 -3.71
C ASP A 237 -24.84 -15.32 -2.51
N ILE A 238 -26.16 -15.50 -2.47
CA ILE A 238 -26.99 -15.01 -1.37
C ILE A 238 -26.66 -15.69 -0.04
N ARG A 239 -26.21 -16.95 -0.07
CA ARG A 239 -25.85 -17.73 1.13
C ARG A 239 -24.69 -17.11 1.87
N PHE A 240 -23.73 -16.52 1.14
CA PHE A 240 -22.61 -15.80 1.73
C PHE A 240 -23.10 -14.70 2.69
N TYR A 241 -24.08 -13.90 2.26
CA TYR A 241 -24.62 -12.81 3.08
C TYR A 241 -25.56 -13.29 4.19
N ASN A 242 -26.24 -14.42 4.01
CA ASN A 242 -27.21 -14.91 5.00
C ASN A 242 -26.56 -15.76 6.10
N GLU A 243 -25.60 -16.60 5.73
CA GLU A 243 -24.96 -17.57 6.62
C GLU A 243 -23.71 -16.99 7.30
N PHE A 244 -22.85 -16.27 6.55
CA PHE A 244 -21.56 -15.79 7.08
C PHE A 244 -21.61 -14.38 7.62
N LEU A 245 -22.47 -13.52 7.05
CA LEU A 245 -22.59 -12.11 7.43
C LEU A 245 -24.00 -11.74 7.94
N PRO A 246 -24.56 -12.49 8.92
CA PRO A 246 -25.88 -12.17 9.45
C PRO A 246 -25.86 -10.82 10.18
N GLY A 247 -26.92 -10.02 10.00
CA GLY A 247 -27.07 -8.72 10.68
C GLY A 247 -26.22 -7.57 10.11
N VAL A 248 -25.31 -7.84 9.16
CA VAL A 248 -24.50 -6.80 8.52
C VAL A 248 -25.36 -5.94 7.60
N GLN A 249 -25.23 -4.62 7.74
CA GLN A 249 -25.89 -3.62 6.88
C GLN A 249 -24.92 -3.04 5.86
N TRP A 250 -23.67 -2.82 6.25
CA TRP A 250 -22.65 -2.09 5.50
C TRP A 250 -21.38 -2.91 5.34
N ILE A 251 -20.91 -3.02 4.11
CA ILE A 251 -19.66 -3.69 3.76
C ILE A 251 -18.76 -2.70 3.03
N LEU A 252 -17.61 -2.37 3.60
CA LEU A 252 -16.50 -1.79 2.85
C LEU A 252 -15.68 -2.95 2.27
N ARG A 253 -15.79 -3.19 0.97
CA ARG A 253 -14.93 -4.14 0.27
C ARG A 253 -13.65 -3.44 -0.15
N PHE A 254 -12.51 -4.06 0.13
CA PHE A 254 -11.20 -3.63 -0.36
C PHE A 254 -10.34 -4.83 -0.79
N GLU A 255 -9.61 -4.69 -1.90
CA GLU A 255 -8.69 -5.70 -2.42
C GLU A 255 -7.23 -5.45 -1.98
N SER A 256 -6.32 -6.39 -2.27
CA SER A 256 -4.91 -6.27 -1.93
C SER A 256 -4.16 -5.14 -2.66
N ASP A 257 -4.81 -4.54 -3.66
CA ASP A 257 -4.34 -3.38 -4.43
C ASP A 257 -5.24 -2.14 -4.20
N SER A 258 -5.88 -2.06 -3.04
CA SER A 258 -6.74 -0.93 -2.62
C SER A 258 -6.30 -0.36 -1.26
N ILE A 259 -6.36 0.95 -1.09
CA ILE A 259 -5.97 1.61 0.17
C ILE A 259 -6.84 2.84 0.46
N LEU A 260 -7.19 3.05 1.72
CA LEU A 260 -7.78 4.32 2.19
C LEU A 260 -6.69 5.32 2.54
N CYS A 261 -6.97 6.61 2.37
CA CYS A 261 -6.02 7.67 2.65
C CYS A 261 -6.23 8.24 4.06
N ALA A 262 -5.22 8.15 4.92
CA ALA A 262 -5.24 8.69 6.29
C ALA A 262 -5.36 10.22 6.33
N ASN A 263 -4.95 10.89 5.24
CA ASN A 263 -5.08 12.34 5.07
C ASN A 263 -6.45 12.76 4.51
N SER A 264 -7.40 11.82 4.36
CA SER A 264 -8.76 12.15 3.92
C SER A 264 -9.42 13.10 4.90
N GLU A 265 -9.99 14.19 4.37
CA GLU A 265 -10.76 15.17 5.14
C GLU A 265 -12.14 14.63 5.53
N THR A 266 -12.55 13.50 4.96
CA THR A 266 -13.86 12.88 5.12
C THR A 266 -13.76 11.55 5.87
N SER A 267 -14.84 11.18 6.56
CA SER A 267 -14.95 9.88 7.20
C SER A 267 -15.68 8.89 6.31
N LEU A 268 -15.32 7.60 6.36
CA LEU A 268 -16.06 6.54 5.69
C LEU A 268 -17.57 6.55 6.01
N ASN A 269 -17.93 7.02 7.21
CA ASN A 269 -19.32 7.10 7.64
C ASN A 269 -20.17 8.10 6.81
N GLU A 270 -19.55 9.01 6.06
CA GLU A 270 -20.26 9.94 5.17
C GLU A 270 -20.92 9.24 3.98
N TRP A 271 -20.50 8.00 3.66
CA TRP A 271 -21.10 7.24 2.57
C TRP A 271 -22.22 6.27 3.03
N LEU A 272 -22.57 6.22 4.32
CA LEU A 272 -23.58 5.30 4.87
C LEU A 272 -25.02 5.61 4.43
N ASP A 273 -25.26 6.67 3.68
CA ASP A 273 -26.54 6.95 3.02
C ASP A 273 -26.57 6.45 1.56
N TRP A 274 -25.44 6.03 1.01
CA TRP A 274 -25.32 5.45 -0.33
C TRP A 274 -25.46 3.95 -0.28
N SER A 275 -26.28 3.37 -1.15
CA SER A 275 -26.41 1.93 -1.30
C SER A 275 -25.19 1.28 -1.96
N TRP A 276 -24.47 2.05 -2.78
CA TRP A 276 -23.22 1.63 -3.42
C TRP A 276 -22.37 2.85 -3.78
N ALA A 277 -21.11 2.84 -3.37
CA ALA A 277 -20.13 3.89 -3.69
C ALA A 277 -18.74 3.29 -3.91
N GLY A 278 -18.03 3.70 -4.95
CA GLY A 278 -16.72 3.18 -5.33
C GLY A 278 -16.00 4.15 -6.26
N SER A 279 -15.47 3.64 -7.37
CA SER A 279 -14.82 4.46 -8.40
C SER A 279 -15.55 4.40 -9.76
N PRO A 280 -15.61 5.52 -10.50
CA PRO A 280 -16.04 5.52 -11.90
C PRO A 280 -14.94 5.02 -12.84
N ARG A 281 -15.35 4.34 -13.92
CA ARG A 281 -14.45 4.01 -15.06
C ARG A 281 -14.27 5.20 -16.01
N LYS A 282 -15.30 6.03 -16.11
CA LYS A 282 -15.38 7.21 -16.99
C LYS A 282 -16.03 8.36 -16.25
N LYS A 283 -15.74 9.60 -16.65
CA LYS A 283 -16.28 10.81 -15.99
C LYS A 283 -17.82 10.83 -15.95
N ASP A 284 -18.45 10.37 -17.03
CA ASP A 284 -19.92 10.35 -17.17
C ASP A 284 -20.53 8.96 -16.92
N ASP A 285 -19.85 8.12 -16.13
CA ASP A 285 -20.34 6.79 -15.83
C ASP A 285 -21.64 6.85 -15.02
N ARG A 286 -22.62 6.05 -15.41
CA ARG A 286 -23.91 5.99 -14.67
C ARG A 286 -23.75 5.23 -13.36
N PHE A 287 -22.68 4.45 -13.23
CA PHE A 287 -22.39 3.67 -12.03
C PHE A 287 -20.92 3.84 -11.65
N SER A 288 -20.68 4.49 -10.51
CA SER A 288 -19.36 4.73 -9.91
C SER A 288 -19.12 3.82 -8.73
N GLY A 289 -19.41 2.54 -8.89
CA GLY A 289 -19.23 1.52 -7.86
C GLY A 289 -18.20 0.46 -8.20
N ASN A 290 -17.42 0.68 -9.26
CA ASN A 290 -16.46 -0.28 -9.76
C ASN A 290 -15.18 -0.27 -8.93
N GLY A 291 -14.47 -1.39 -9.01
CA GLY A 291 -13.12 -1.54 -8.49
C GLY A 291 -13.03 -2.41 -7.24
N GLY A 292 -11.79 -2.57 -6.80
CA GLY A 292 -11.42 -3.30 -5.61
C GLY A 292 -11.79 -2.57 -4.32
N LEU A 293 -12.10 -1.26 -4.35
CA LEU A 293 -12.47 -0.44 -3.19
C LEU A 293 -13.89 0.14 -3.33
N SER A 294 -14.85 -0.42 -2.59
CA SER A 294 -16.25 0.03 -2.64
C SER A 294 -16.99 -0.16 -1.32
N LEU A 295 -17.84 0.82 -0.97
CA LEU A 295 -18.86 0.69 0.06
C LEU A 295 -20.14 0.11 -0.54
N ARG A 296 -20.73 -0.85 0.17
CA ARG A 296 -21.89 -1.61 -0.31
C ARG A 296 -22.90 -1.82 0.80
N LYS A 297 -24.18 -1.60 0.49
CA LYS A 297 -25.30 -1.87 1.38
C LYS A 297 -25.83 -3.29 1.15
N VAL A 298 -25.81 -4.10 2.21
CA VAL A 298 -26.22 -5.52 2.14
C VAL A 298 -27.69 -5.67 1.78
N SER A 299 -28.55 -4.75 2.21
CA SER A 299 -29.97 -4.79 1.84
C SER A 299 -30.18 -4.63 0.33
N ALA A 300 -29.41 -3.76 -0.33
CA ALA A 300 -29.48 -3.57 -1.77
C ALA A 300 -28.94 -4.80 -2.52
N ILE A 301 -27.82 -5.36 -2.06
CA ILE A 301 -27.26 -6.62 -2.59
C ILE A 301 -28.28 -7.75 -2.50
N ARG A 302 -28.86 -7.98 -1.31
CA ARG A 302 -29.86 -9.03 -1.10
C ARG A 302 -31.09 -8.83 -1.98
N ARG A 303 -31.56 -7.59 -2.17
CA ARG A 303 -32.64 -7.29 -3.11
C ARG A 303 -32.31 -7.78 -4.52
N VAL A 304 -31.12 -7.46 -5.05
CA VAL A 304 -30.68 -7.94 -6.37
C VAL A 304 -30.63 -9.46 -6.46
N LEU A 305 -29.97 -10.10 -5.48
CA LEU A 305 -29.77 -11.55 -5.47
C LEU A 305 -31.07 -12.35 -5.30
N ASN A 306 -32.12 -11.75 -4.74
CA ASN A 306 -33.43 -12.40 -4.60
C ASN A 306 -34.18 -12.55 -5.93
N PHE A 307 -33.91 -11.71 -6.94
CA PHE A 307 -34.61 -11.77 -8.22
C PHE A 307 -33.72 -12.13 -9.41
N GLN A 308 -32.39 -12.04 -9.27
CA GLN A 308 -31.43 -12.37 -10.32
C GLN A 308 -30.19 -13.07 -9.77
N GLU A 309 -29.69 -14.03 -10.54
CA GLU A 309 -28.45 -14.75 -10.28
C GLU A 309 -27.42 -14.40 -11.37
N ARG A 310 -26.14 -14.30 -10.99
CA ARG A 310 -25.05 -14.13 -11.95
C ARG A 310 -24.65 -15.50 -12.52
N TYR A 311 -24.56 -15.60 -13.83
CA TYR A 311 -23.97 -16.78 -14.47
C TYR A 311 -22.45 -16.84 -14.26
N ASN A 312 -21.93 -18.03 -14.00
CA ASN A 312 -20.49 -18.25 -13.83
C ASN A 312 -19.72 -17.86 -15.11
N ASP A 313 -18.48 -17.40 -14.93
CA ASP A 313 -17.53 -17.05 -16.00
C ASP A 313 -18.04 -15.95 -16.96
N THR A 314 -18.87 -15.04 -16.45
CA THR A 314 -19.41 -13.91 -17.22
C THR A 314 -18.70 -12.58 -16.88
N GLU A 315 -19.46 -11.54 -16.59
CA GLU A 315 -18.93 -10.22 -16.24
C GLU A 315 -18.44 -10.18 -14.78
N PRO A 316 -17.49 -9.29 -14.45
CA PRO A 316 -17.06 -9.06 -13.07
C PRO A 316 -18.22 -8.73 -12.14
N GLU A 317 -18.09 -9.10 -10.86
CA GLU A 317 -19.16 -8.95 -9.87
C GLU A 317 -19.62 -7.49 -9.68
N ASP A 318 -18.68 -6.56 -9.62
CA ASP A 318 -18.95 -5.13 -9.45
C ASP A 318 -19.71 -4.54 -10.64
N GLU A 319 -19.30 -4.88 -11.88
CA GLU A 319 -20.02 -4.51 -13.10
C GLU A 319 -21.42 -5.15 -13.16
N TRP A 320 -21.53 -6.41 -12.74
CA TRP A 320 -22.78 -7.16 -12.71
C TRP A 320 -23.80 -6.50 -11.76
N PHE A 321 -23.38 -6.16 -10.54
CA PHE A 321 -24.22 -5.44 -9.59
C PHE A 321 -24.50 -4.02 -10.08
N GLY A 322 -23.52 -3.34 -10.66
CA GLY A 322 -23.67 -1.95 -11.08
C GLY A 322 -24.84 -1.70 -12.00
N ARG A 323 -25.04 -2.59 -12.99
CA ARG A 323 -26.19 -2.50 -13.91
C ARG A 323 -27.54 -2.71 -13.23
N ARG A 324 -27.57 -3.40 -12.08
CA ARG A 324 -28.79 -3.84 -11.39
C ARG A 324 -29.15 -2.93 -10.22
N VAL A 325 -28.17 -2.54 -9.42
CA VAL A 325 -28.39 -1.65 -8.27
C VAL A 325 -28.77 -0.25 -8.74
N TRP A 326 -28.20 0.22 -9.86
CA TRP A 326 -28.56 1.51 -10.46
C TRP A 326 -30.04 1.65 -10.81
N VAL A 327 -30.68 0.56 -11.25
CA VAL A 327 -32.12 0.58 -11.63
C VAL A 327 -33.07 0.30 -10.46
N LEU A 328 -32.55 0.04 -9.25
CA LEU A 328 -33.39 -0.24 -8.10
C LEU A 328 -34.08 1.04 -7.60
N PRO A 329 -35.41 1.02 -7.43
CA PRO A 329 -36.13 2.17 -6.90
C PRO A 329 -35.76 2.42 -5.43
N GLY A 330 -35.49 3.68 -5.12
CA GLY A 330 -35.21 4.18 -3.77
C GLY A 330 -33.78 3.92 -3.27
N GLU A 331 -32.90 3.35 -4.09
CA GLU A 331 -31.49 3.16 -3.74
C GLU A 331 -30.64 4.33 -4.26
N ARG A 332 -29.73 4.83 -3.45
CA ARG A 332 -28.82 5.92 -3.83
C ARG A 332 -27.48 5.33 -4.26
N VAL A 333 -27.10 5.53 -5.51
CA VAL A 333 -25.92 4.87 -6.11
C VAL A 333 -25.01 5.94 -6.67
N ALA A 334 -23.71 5.83 -6.39
CA ALA A 334 -22.72 6.77 -6.89
C ALA A 334 -22.70 6.77 -8.43
N SER A 335 -22.60 7.95 -9.04
CA SER A 335 -22.60 8.14 -10.50
C SER A 335 -21.70 9.31 -10.89
N GLY A 336 -20.84 9.10 -11.90
CA GLY A 336 -19.74 10.01 -12.22
C GLY A 336 -18.94 10.39 -10.97
N PHE A 337 -18.84 11.70 -10.71
CA PHE A 337 -18.22 12.27 -9.52
C PHE A 337 -19.14 12.31 -8.29
N ASP A 338 -20.46 12.18 -8.46
CA ASP A 338 -21.40 12.22 -7.34
C ASP A 338 -21.36 10.91 -6.55
N GLY A 339 -21.01 11.01 -5.26
CA GLY A 339 -20.81 9.85 -4.39
C GLY A 339 -19.54 9.04 -4.67
N MET A 340 -18.61 9.56 -5.48
CA MET A 340 -17.32 8.91 -5.73
C MET A 340 -16.54 8.76 -4.41
N LEU A 341 -16.14 7.54 -4.09
CA LEU A 341 -15.41 7.20 -2.87
C LEU A 341 -13.90 7.09 -3.15
N ALA A 342 -13.54 6.44 -4.25
CA ALA A 342 -12.16 6.10 -4.57
C ALA A 342 -11.76 6.51 -5.98
N VAL A 343 -10.47 6.73 -6.19
CA VAL A 343 -9.85 6.94 -7.51
C VAL A 343 -9.34 5.61 -8.06
N GLU A 344 -9.67 5.32 -9.33
CA GLU A 344 -9.10 4.23 -10.12
C GLU A 344 -8.68 4.75 -11.51
N ASP A 345 -9.67 5.00 -12.39
CA ASP A 345 -9.42 5.44 -13.77
C ASP A 345 -9.72 6.93 -14.00
N VAL A 346 -10.51 7.56 -13.11
CA VAL A 346 -10.86 8.99 -13.15
C VAL A 346 -10.24 9.69 -11.95
N TYR A 347 -9.49 10.76 -12.20
CA TYR A 347 -8.86 11.54 -11.14
C TYR A 347 -9.88 12.41 -10.39
N MET A 348 -9.77 12.41 -9.07
CA MET A 348 -10.46 13.31 -8.17
C MET A 348 -9.46 13.83 -7.14
N GLN A 349 -9.58 15.09 -6.77
CA GLN A 349 -8.73 15.68 -5.75
C GLN A 349 -9.17 15.17 -4.36
N ARG A 350 -8.19 14.76 -3.55
CA ARG A 350 -8.38 14.33 -2.15
C ARG A 350 -9.47 13.25 -1.96
N PRO A 351 -9.37 12.09 -2.62
CA PRO A 351 -10.33 11.00 -2.43
C PRO A 351 -10.19 10.35 -1.05
N MET A 352 -11.21 9.59 -0.65
CA MET A 352 -11.16 8.77 0.56
C MET A 352 -10.18 7.59 0.40
N GLY A 353 -9.95 7.13 -0.84
CA GLY A 353 -8.96 6.09 -1.12
C GLY A 353 -8.66 5.91 -2.60
N PHE A 354 -7.80 4.93 -2.88
CA PHE A 354 -7.38 4.55 -4.22
C PHE A 354 -7.53 3.05 -4.41
N HIS A 355 -7.92 2.66 -5.62
CA HIS A 355 -7.82 1.29 -6.10
C HIS A 355 -6.88 1.28 -7.31
N VAL A 356 -5.77 0.56 -7.18
CA VAL A 356 -4.66 0.61 -8.12
C VAL A 356 -4.44 -0.75 -8.76
N ARG A 357 -5.20 -1.02 -9.81
CA ARG A 357 -5.27 -2.33 -10.48
C ARG A 357 -3.91 -3.00 -10.68
N ASP A 358 -3.86 -4.28 -10.29
CA ASP A 358 -2.70 -5.15 -10.48
C ASP A 358 -1.42 -4.53 -9.89
N PHE A 359 -1.54 -4.01 -8.67
CA PHE A 359 -0.45 -3.40 -7.90
C PHE A 359 0.26 -2.26 -8.66
N GLY A 360 -0.46 -1.53 -9.50
CA GLY A 360 0.10 -0.43 -10.29
C GLY A 360 0.77 -0.83 -11.60
N ARG A 361 0.55 -2.06 -12.09
CA ARG A 361 1.00 -2.48 -13.43
C ARG A 361 0.05 -2.04 -14.54
N THR A 362 -1.21 -1.81 -14.19
CA THR A 362 -2.25 -1.35 -15.12
C THR A 362 -2.84 -0.04 -14.62
N LEU A 363 -2.19 1.06 -14.96
CA LEU A 363 -2.56 2.40 -14.55
C LEU A 363 -3.25 3.15 -15.69
N SER A 364 -4.28 3.94 -15.36
CA SER A 364 -4.88 4.89 -16.31
C SER A 364 -3.95 6.07 -16.55
N ASP A 365 -3.70 6.41 -17.82
CA ASP A 365 -2.90 7.58 -18.19
C ASP A 365 -3.52 8.88 -17.64
N ASP A 366 -4.86 8.96 -17.58
CA ASP A 366 -5.58 10.14 -17.09
C ASP A 366 -5.30 10.46 -15.61
N VAL A 367 -4.93 9.44 -14.82
CA VAL A 367 -4.63 9.57 -13.39
C VAL A 367 -3.12 9.59 -13.15
N TRP A 368 -2.37 8.75 -13.88
CA TRP A 368 -1.00 8.42 -13.51
C TRP A 368 0.05 8.87 -14.52
N LYS A 369 -0.28 9.48 -15.66
CA LYS A 369 0.74 9.89 -16.63
C LYS A 369 1.46 11.19 -16.25
N ASP A 370 0.73 12.17 -15.74
CA ASP A 370 1.31 13.46 -15.35
C ASP A 370 2.16 13.32 -14.08
N HIS A 371 3.41 13.81 -14.14
CA HIS A 371 4.35 13.74 -13.03
C HIS A 371 3.91 14.60 -11.84
N GLU A 372 3.39 15.80 -12.08
CA GLU A 372 2.96 16.68 -11.00
C GLU A 372 1.73 16.12 -10.27
N GLN A 373 0.75 15.59 -11.02
CA GLN A 373 -0.40 14.92 -10.44
C GLN A 373 0.00 13.68 -9.64
N ARG A 374 0.87 12.81 -10.17
CA ARG A 374 1.38 11.67 -9.40
C ARG A 374 2.06 12.09 -8.11
N GLN A 375 2.90 13.14 -8.17
CA GLN A 375 3.56 13.66 -6.98
C GLN A 375 2.54 14.13 -5.94
N LYS A 376 1.52 14.89 -6.36
CA LYS A 376 0.42 15.31 -5.47
C LYS A 376 -0.35 14.13 -4.88
N ILE A 377 -0.56 13.06 -5.65
CA ILE A 377 -1.21 11.84 -5.17
C ILE A 377 -0.38 11.18 -4.06
N PHE A 378 0.93 11.02 -4.25
CA PHE A 378 1.81 10.41 -3.24
C PHE A 378 2.04 11.30 -2.02
N GLU A 379 2.06 12.63 -2.19
CA GLU A 379 2.10 13.58 -1.07
C GLU A 379 0.80 13.54 -0.25
N TYR A 380 -0.34 13.38 -0.92
CA TYR A 380 -1.64 13.27 -0.26
C TYR A 380 -1.84 11.92 0.43
N CYS A 381 -1.46 10.83 -0.23
CA CYS A 381 -1.70 9.45 0.20
C CYS A 381 -0.42 8.60 0.11
N PRO A 382 0.58 8.84 0.98
CA PRO A 382 1.87 8.12 0.96
C PRO A 382 1.76 6.60 1.17
N GLU A 383 0.69 6.11 1.80
CA GLU A 383 0.36 4.69 1.99
C GLU A 383 0.14 3.92 0.69
N LEU A 384 -0.08 4.59 -0.44
CA LEU A 384 -0.09 3.97 -1.78
C LEU A 384 1.18 3.16 -2.04
N SER A 385 2.30 3.60 -1.48
CA SER A 385 3.59 2.90 -1.52
C SER A 385 3.55 1.49 -0.94
N LEU A 386 2.59 1.17 -0.07
CA LEU A 386 2.44 -0.16 0.53
C LEU A 386 1.86 -1.20 -0.44
N ILE A 387 1.02 -0.75 -1.38
CA ILE A 387 0.26 -1.62 -2.29
C ILE A 387 0.77 -1.56 -3.73
N MET A 388 1.55 -0.53 -4.08
CA MET A 388 2.07 -0.34 -5.43
C MET A 388 3.45 -0.99 -5.62
N ASP A 389 3.65 -1.62 -6.77
CA ASP A 389 4.95 -2.10 -7.26
C ASP A 389 5.77 -0.92 -7.80
N MET A 390 6.24 -0.07 -6.88
CA MET A 390 6.97 1.15 -7.20
C MET A 390 8.43 0.87 -7.51
N LYS A 391 8.96 1.57 -8.52
CA LYS A 391 10.40 1.65 -8.76
C LYS A 391 10.97 2.92 -8.16
N LEU A 392 12.23 2.87 -7.76
CA LEU A 392 12.89 4.03 -7.19
C LEU A 392 13.27 5.02 -8.30
N GLU A 393 13.20 6.32 -8.02
CA GLU A 393 13.58 7.36 -9.00
C GLU A 393 15.02 7.22 -9.50
N ARG A 394 15.92 6.65 -8.68
CA ARG A 394 17.30 6.33 -9.06
C ARG A 394 17.42 5.19 -10.10
N GLU A 395 16.38 4.39 -10.27
CA GLU A 395 16.33 3.28 -11.23
C GLU A 395 15.80 3.73 -12.60
N ARG A 396 15.51 5.02 -12.75
CA ARG A 396 15.04 5.62 -13.99
C ARG A 396 16.14 5.65 -15.03
N CYS A 397 15.78 5.38 -16.28
CA CYS A 397 16.73 5.43 -17.40
C CYS A 397 17.15 6.88 -17.69
N GLU A 398 18.40 7.07 -18.12
CA GLU A 398 18.88 8.36 -18.59
C GLU A 398 18.04 8.84 -19.80
N GLY A 399 17.59 10.10 -19.76
CA GLY A 399 16.76 10.69 -20.83
C GLY A 399 15.25 10.39 -20.74
N ASP A 400 14.77 9.77 -19.66
CA ASP A 400 13.33 9.63 -19.40
C ASP A 400 12.68 11.00 -19.11
N ASP A 401 11.55 11.27 -19.74
CA ASP A 401 10.78 12.51 -19.62
C ASP A 401 9.93 12.61 -18.35
N ARG A 402 10.07 11.63 -17.45
CA ARG A 402 9.27 11.41 -16.25
C ARG A 402 7.85 10.91 -16.49
N GLU A 403 7.44 10.73 -17.74
CA GLU A 403 6.11 10.20 -18.11
C GLU A 403 6.21 8.80 -18.74
N GLY A 404 7.41 8.20 -18.72
CA GLY A 404 7.68 6.86 -19.22
C GLY A 404 8.12 6.81 -20.68
N THR A 405 8.48 7.96 -21.27
CA THR A 405 9.09 8.01 -22.60
C THR A 405 10.55 8.44 -22.49
N ILE A 406 11.45 7.67 -23.09
CA ILE A 406 12.85 8.07 -23.24
C ILE A 406 12.92 8.98 -24.47
N LYS A 407 13.27 10.24 -24.27
CA LYS A 407 13.58 11.13 -25.40
C LYS A 407 14.82 10.58 -26.09
N GLN A 408 14.70 10.24 -27.36
CA GLN A 408 15.88 9.87 -28.16
C GLN A 408 16.85 11.05 -28.11
N LYS A 409 18.15 10.74 -28.07
CA LYS A 409 19.17 11.79 -28.05
C LYS A 409 18.94 12.69 -29.28
N PRO A 410 18.97 14.02 -29.12
CA PRO A 410 18.66 14.96 -30.21
C PRO A 410 19.57 14.80 -31.43
N GLU A 411 20.71 14.10 -31.31
CA GLU A 411 21.58 13.77 -32.44
C GLU A 411 20.99 12.67 -33.36
N GLU A 412 20.35 11.64 -32.80
CA GLU A 412 19.74 10.57 -33.60
C GLU A 412 18.52 11.06 -34.38
N ASP A 413 17.73 11.95 -33.78
CA ASP A 413 16.58 12.57 -34.45
C ASP A 413 17.03 13.50 -35.58
N LYS A 414 18.10 14.29 -35.36
CA LYS A 414 18.70 15.13 -36.41
C LYS A 414 19.30 14.29 -37.55
N GLU A 415 19.90 13.14 -37.25
CA GLU A 415 20.45 12.25 -38.26
C GLU A 415 19.34 11.54 -39.06
N LYS A 416 18.27 11.11 -38.38
CA LYS A 416 17.07 10.56 -39.05
C LYS A 416 16.37 11.59 -39.92
N GLU A 417 16.23 12.84 -39.44
CA GLU A 417 15.62 13.92 -40.20
C GLU A 417 16.49 14.30 -41.43
N LYS A 418 17.82 14.33 -41.27
CA LYS A 418 18.74 14.50 -42.41
C LYS A 418 18.61 13.38 -43.44
N LYS A 419 18.62 12.12 -43.01
CA LYS A 419 18.46 10.95 -43.91
C LYS A 419 17.11 10.98 -44.63
N ALA A 420 16.03 11.37 -43.94
CA ALA A 420 14.71 11.51 -44.56
C ALA A 420 14.66 12.65 -45.60
N LYS A 421 15.30 13.79 -45.32
CA LYS A 421 15.42 14.89 -46.29
C LYS A 421 16.25 14.50 -47.52
N GLU A 422 17.39 13.82 -47.33
CA GLU A 422 18.22 13.33 -48.43
C GLU A 422 17.48 12.28 -49.29
N GLU A 423 16.66 11.41 -48.70
CA GLU A 423 15.87 10.44 -49.44
C GLU A 423 14.73 11.10 -50.24
N GLN A 424 14.08 12.12 -49.67
CA GLN A 424 13.06 12.91 -50.37
C GLN A 424 13.66 13.69 -51.54
N GLU A 425 14.84 14.28 -51.36
CA GLU A 425 15.54 15.02 -52.40
C GLU A 425 15.98 14.10 -53.55
N LYS A 426 16.47 12.88 -53.25
CA LYS A 426 16.75 11.87 -54.28
C LYS A 426 15.50 11.46 -55.06
N LYS A 427 14.37 11.22 -54.38
CA LYS A 427 13.10 10.89 -55.04
C LYS A 427 12.58 12.04 -55.91
N ALA A 428 12.73 13.28 -55.47
CA ALA A 428 12.36 14.46 -56.23
C ALA A 428 13.22 14.61 -57.50
N LYS A 429 14.53 14.35 -57.39
CA LYS A 429 15.45 14.38 -58.52
C LYS A 429 15.17 13.29 -59.54
N GLU A 430 14.93 12.05 -59.07
CA GLU A 430 14.55 10.94 -59.96
C GLU A 430 13.22 11.19 -60.67
N LEU A 431 12.26 11.83 -60.01
CA LEU A 431 11.00 12.24 -60.63
C LEU A 431 11.22 13.31 -61.70
N ALA A 432 12.09 14.30 -61.45
CA ALA A 432 12.42 15.36 -62.39
C ALA A 432 13.11 14.79 -63.65
N ASP A 433 14.06 13.88 -63.48
CA ASP A 433 14.76 13.22 -64.59
C ASP A 433 13.76 12.41 -65.46
N ARG A 434 12.82 11.68 -64.84
CA ARG A 434 11.76 10.95 -65.57
C ARG A 434 10.84 11.89 -66.35
N LEU A 435 10.48 13.04 -65.79
CA LEU A 435 9.65 14.03 -66.48
C LEU A 435 10.39 14.68 -67.65
N GLU A 436 11.69 14.89 -67.53
CA GLU A 436 12.51 15.42 -68.61
C GLU A 436 12.67 14.42 -69.76
N ASP A 437 12.87 13.14 -69.44
CA ASP A 437 12.90 12.07 -70.44
C ASP A 437 11.55 11.91 -71.15
N GLU A 438 10.44 12.00 -70.42
CA GLU A 438 9.09 11.97 -71.02
C GLU A 438 8.86 13.17 -71.94
N LYS A 439 9.35 14.36 -71.57
CA LYS A 439 9.28 15.56 -72.41
C LYS A 439 10.11 15.40 -73.68
N LYS A 440 11.33 14.86 -73.58
CA LYS A 440 12.17 14.55 -74.75
C LYS A 440 11.53 13.53 -75.69
N ARG A 441 10.81 12.53 -75.16
CA ARG A 441 10.06 11.57 -75.98
C ARG A 441 8.89 12.23 -76.70
N LYS A 442 8.11 13.07 -76.01
CA LYS A 442 6.99 13.83 -76.63
C LYS A 442 7.49 14.81 -77.71
N ASP A 443 8.62 15.48 -77.48
CA ASP A 443 9.22 16.38 -78.47
C ASP A 443 9.76 15.62 -79.70
N ALA A 444 10.24 14.38 -79.50
CA ALA A 444 10.67 13.50 -80.59
C ALA A 444 9.48 12.96 -81.41
N GLU A 445 8.39 12.59 -80.73
CA GLU A 445 7.13 12.17 -81.37
C GLU A 445 6.49 13.31 -82.17
N ALA A 446 6.46 14.54 -81.64
CA ALA A 446 5.98 15.72 -82.36
C ALA A 446 6.82 16.04 -83.62
N LYS A 447 8.15 15.89 -83.54
CA LYS A 447 9.05 16.04 -84.70
C LYS A 447 8.87 14.93 -85.74
N GLN A 448 8.44 13.74 -85.32
CA GLN A 448 8.14 12.63 -86.21
C GLN A 448 6.80 12.86 -86.93
N GLU A 449 5.77 13.32 -86.22
CA GLU A 449 4.46 13.67 -86.79
C GLU A 449 4.55 14.82 -87.79
N ASP A 450 5.37 15.85 -87.54
CA ASP A 450 5.59 16.94 -88.51
C ASP A 450 6.32 16.47 -89.78
N LYS A 451 7.25 15.51 -89.65
CA LYS A 451 7.92 14.88 -90.81
C LYS A 451 6.97 14.03 -91.63
N ASP A 452 6.06 13.30 -90.98
CA ASP A 452 5.06 12.47 -91.67
C ASP A 452 3.98 13.32 -92.34
N LYS A 453 3.62 14.49 -91.78
CA LYS A 453 2.75 15.48 -92.44
C LYS A 453 3.39 16.16 -93.65
N HIS A 454 4.72 16.33 -93.67
CA HIS A 454 5.43 16.83 -94.85
C HIS A 454 5.55 15.78 -95.96
N LYS A 455 5.71 14.50 -95.63
CA LYS A 455 5.68 13.41 -96.62
C LYS A 455 4.32 13.19 -97.27
N ALA A 456 3.22 13.55 -96.61
CA ALA A 456 1.86 13.43 -97.16
C ALA A 456 1.46 14.56 -98.13
N LYS A 457 2.31 15.59 -98.32
CA LYS A 457 2.07 16.70 -99.26
C LYS A 457 2.80 16.58 -100.60
N ASP A 458 3.69 15.59 -100.74
CA ASP A 458 4.48 15.36 -101.96
C ASP A 458 4.02 14.11 -102.76
N ASN A 459 2.76 13.70 -102.62
CA ASN A 459 2.12 12.67 -103.44
C ASN A 459 0.96 13.24 -104.26
#